data_AF-A0A920GRA5-F1
#
_entry.id   AF-A0A920GRA5-F1
#
_cell.length_a   1.000
_cell.length_b   1.000
_cell.length_c   1.000
_cell.angle_alpha   90.00
_cell.angle_beta   90.00
_cell.angle_gamma   90.00
#
_symmetry.space_group_name_H-M   'P 1'
#
loop_
_entity.id
_entity.type
_entity.pdbx_description
1 polymer ?
#
loop_
_entity_poly.entity_id
_entity_poly.type
_entity_poly.pdbx_seq_one_letter_code
_entity_poly.pdbx_strand_id
1 'polypeptide(L)'
;MKGTMYAAPFYGESSMVMYRKDLTDAAGVVVRDNDSWANIKGAAAAMHDPDNGVYGACLRGKPGWGDNMAFITTVVNSFGGAWFDADMRPTIDTAAWEEAINFYVDLLGNYGPPGSEGNSFNEILCSIQ
;
A
#
# COMPACT_ATOMS: atom_id res chain seq x y z
N MET A 1 -5.34 -3.70 34.34
CA MET A 1 -4.28 -2.69 34.17
C MET A 1 -4.96 -1.36 33.85
N LYS A 2 -4.93 -0.38 34.76
CA LYS A 2 -5.62 0.91 34.58
C LYS A 2 -4.66 2.05 34.93
N GLY A 3 -4.39 2.95 33.98
CA GLY A 3 -3.83 4.29 34.23
C GLY A 3 -2.31 4.45 34.27
N THR A 4 -1.52 3.38 34.17
CA THR A 4 -0.05 3.50 34.12
C THR A 4 0.43 3.68 32.68
N MET A 5 1.14 4.79 32.40
CA MET A 5 1.78 5.05 31.12
C MET A 5 3.13 4.32 31.07
N TYR A 6 3.25 3.34 30.18
CA TYR A 6 4.47 2.52 30.00
C TYR A 6 5.40 3.04 28.91
N ALA A 7 4.87 3.82 27.98
CA ALA A 7 5.60 4.49 26.92
C ALA A 7 4.86 5.79 26.56
N ALA A 8 5.61 6.82 26.15
CA ALA A 8 5.05 8.07 25.64
C ALA A 8 5.17 8.09 24.11
N PRO A 9 4.14 8.52 23.37
CA PRO A 9 4.22 8.64 21.93
C PRO A 9 5.21 9.75 21.56
N PHE A 10 6.31 9.38 20.91
CA PHE A 10 7.26 10.35 20.36
C PHE A 10 6.72 10.96 19.06
N TYR A 11 6.13 10.12 18.21
CA TYR A 11 5.46 10.48 16.97
C TYR A 11 4.34 9.47 16.70
N GLY A 12 3.26 9.93 16.07
CA GLY A 12 2.15 9.08 15.61
C GLY A 12 1.95 9.26 14.11
N GLU A 13 1.74 8.16 13.41
CA GLU A 13 1.56 8.13 11.97
C GLU A 13 0.24 7.50 11.57
N SER A 14 -0.23 7.90 10.39
CA SER A 14 -1.28 7.22 9.63
C SER A 14 -0.78 6.99 8.20
N SER A 15 -1.53 6.24 7.40
CA SER A 15 -1.21 5.99 6.00
C SER A 15 -2.10 6.80 5.06
N MET A 16 -1.53 7.30 3.97
CA MET A 16 -2.22 8.05 2.91
C MET A 16 -1.54 7.79 1.57
N VAL A 17 -2.26 8.04 0.47
CA VAL A 17 -1.68 7.98 -0.88
C VAL A 17 -0.80 9.21 -1.09
N MET A 18 0.47 8.98 -1.44
CA MET A 18 1.37 10.01 -1.95
C MET A 18 1.50 9.80 -3.46
N TYR A 19 1.39 10.87 -4.24
CA TYR A 19 1.46 10.79 -5.70
C TYR A 19 2.14 12.02 -6.30
N ARG A 20 2.65 11.86 -7.53
CA ARG A 20 3.33 12.90 -8.31
C ARG A 20 2.33 13.65 -9.17
N LYS A 21 1.98 14.87 -8.75
CA LYS A 21 0.97 15.71 -9.44
C LYS A 21 1.32 15.98 -10.90
N ASP A 22 2.60 16.25 -11.18
CA ASP A 22 3.10 16.47 -12.53
C ASP A 22 2.87 15.26 -13.45
N LEU A 23 3.09 14.05 -12.94
CA LEU A 23 2.84 12.82 -13.70
C LEU A 23 1.33 12.53 -13.86
N THR A 24 0.53 12.72 -12.82
CA THR A 24 -0.92 12.54 -12.93
C THR A 24 -1.57 13.56 -13.86
N ASP A 25 -1.11 14.82 -13.83
CA ASP A 25 -1.59 15.88 -14.71
C ASP A 25 -1.19 15.62 -16.17
N ALA A 26 0.06 15.19 -16.41
CA ALA A 26 0.54 14.80 -17.74
C ALA A 26 -0.22 13.59 -18.30
N ALA A 27 -0.61 12.64 -17.44
CA ALA A 27 -1.41 11.48 -17.80
C ALA A 27 -2.93 11.78 -17.87
N GLY A 28 -3.37 12.99 -17.50
CA GLY A 28 -4.78 13.37 -17.47
C GLY A 28 -5.63 12.64 -16.43
N VAL A 29 -5.00 12.14 -15.35
CA VAL A 29 -5.65 11.41 -14.27
C VAL A 29 -5.87 12.31 -13.06
N VAL A 30 -7.06 12.23 -12.46
CA VAL A 30 -7.39 12.95 -11.22
C VAL A 30 -7.45 11.97 -10.06
N VAL A 31 -6.61 12.20 -9.04
CA VAL A 31 -6.67 11.52 -7.75
C VAL A 31 -7.51 12.37 -6.79
N ARG A 32 -8.60 11.83 -6.26
CA ARG A 32 -9.53 12.52 -5.37
C ARG A 32 -9.20 12.26 -3.91
N ASP A 33 -9.77 13.08 -3.03
CA ASP A 33 -9.82 12.76 -1.62
C ASP A 33 -10.71 11.51 -1.40
N ASN A 34 -10.26 10.59 -0.56
CA ASN A 34 -10.89 9.28 -0.32
C ASN A 34 -11.19 8.48 -1.61
N ASP A 35 -10.19 8.38 -2.50
CA ASP A 35 -10.33 7.67 -3.77
C ASP A 35 -10.36 6.14 -3.64
N SER A 36 -10.80 5.47 -4.70
CA SER A 36 -10.84 4.01 -4.80
C SER A 36 -9.50 3.41 -5.23
N TRP A 37 -9.22 2.19 -4.77
CA TRP A 37 -8.08 1.40 -5.25
C TRP A 37 -8.06 1.18 -6.76
N ALA A 38 -9.24 1.10 -7.40
CA ALA A 38 -9.35 1.00 -8.84
C ALA A 38 -8.80 2.24 -9.55
N ASN A 39 -9.12 3.46 -9.05
CA ASN A 39 -8.57 4.69 -9.61
C ASN A 39 -7.06 4.80 -9.34
N ILE A 40 -6.60 4.41 -8.15
CA ILE A 40 -5.17 4.40 -7.82
C ILE A 40 -4.38 3.46 -8.73
N LYS A 41 -4.89 2.25 -8.99
CA LYS A 41 -4.28 1.31 -9.96
C LYS A 41 -4.31 1.88 -11.38
N GLY A 42 -5.39 2.56 -11.77
CA GLY A 42 -5.48 3.26 -13.04
C GLY A 42 -4.47 4.40 -13.19
N ALA A 43 -4.27 5.19 -12.14
CA ALA A 43 -3.26 6.25 -12.09
C ALA A 43 -1.85 5.68 -12.20
N ALA A 44 -1.55 4.60 -11.45
CA ALA A 44 -0.28 3.91 -11.54
C ALA A 44 -0.01 3.42 -12.97
N ALA A 45 -1.00 2.79 -13.61
CA ALA A 45 -0.88 2.34 -15.00
C ALA A 45 -0.61 3.48 -15.98
N ALA A 46 -1.29 4.62 -15.81
CA ALA A 46 -1.17 5.76 -16.71
C ALA A 46 0.18 6.48 -16.60
N MET A 47 0.80 6.46 -15.41
CA MET A 47 2.12 7.06 -15.15
C MET A 47 3.27 6.10 -15.39
N HIS A 48 3.02 4.80 -15.59
CA HIS A 48 4.08 3.80 -15.68
C HIS A 48 4.82 3.89 -17.01
N ASP A 49 6.11 4.23 -16.93
CA ASP A 49 7.01 4.39 -18.06
C ASP A 49 8.41 3.87 -17.69
N PRO A 50 8.59 2.53 -17.65
CA PRO A 50 9.83 1.91 -17.19
C PRO A 50 11.02 2.19 -18.11
N ASP A 51 10.80 2.49 -19.40
CA ASP A 51 11.84 2.84 -20.35
C ASP A 51 12.53 4.17 -19.98
N ASN A 52 11.79 5.06 -19.33
CA ASN A 52 12.30 6.31 -18.76
C ASN A 52 12.53 6.23 -17.24
N GLY A 53 12.49 5.03 -16.66
CA GLY A 53 12.73 4.79 -15.24
C GLY A 53 11.59 5.22 -14.31
N VAL A 54 10.38 5.44 -14.83
CA VAL A 54 9.21 5.83 -14.04
C VAL A 54 8.33 4.61 -13.74
N TYR A 55 8.18 4.31 -12.45
CA TYR A 55 7.34 3.20 -11.98
C TYR A 55 6.04 3.75 -11.40
N GLY A 56 4.91 3.21 -11.86
CA GLY A 56 3.58 3.73 -11.52
C GLY A 56 3.20 3.58 -10.05
N ALA A 57 3.79 2.61 -9.36
CA ALA A 57 3.58 2.37 -7.94
C ALA A 57 4.89 1.99 -7.25
N CYS A 58 5.06 2.39 -6.00
CA CYS A 58 6.14 1.93 -5.12
C CYS A 58 5.51 1.58 -3.76
N LEU A 59 5.53 0.30 -3.38
CA LEU A 59 4.93 -0.21 -2.14
C LEU A 59 5.93 -1.10 -1.38
N ARG A 60 5.72 -1.26 -0.07
CA ARG A 60 6.55 -2.15 0.76
C ARG A 60 6.40 -3.59 0.25
N GLY A 61 7.51 -4.21 -0.17
CA GLY A 61 7.56 -5.62 -0.59
C GLY A 61 8.36 -6.52 0.35
N LYS A 62 9.23 -5.93 1.17
CA LYS A 62 10.06 -6.67 2.13
C LYS A 62 9.22 -7.52 3.09
N PRO A 63 9.46 -8.85 3.19
CA PRO A 63 8.75 -9.70 4.14
C PRO A 63 9.03 -9.30 5.59
N GLY A 64 7.99 -8.94 6.33
CA GLY A 64 8.09 -8.62 7.75
C GLY A 64 6.78 -8.11 8.34
N TRP A 65 6.54 -8.41 9.63
CA TRP A 65 5.31 -8.01 10.31
C TRP A 65 5.07 -6.48 10.28
N GLY A 66 6.15 -5.70 10.42
CA GLY A 66 6.14 -4.24 10.33
C GLY A 66 6.48 -3.68 8.94
N ASP A 67 6.83 -4.54 7.98
CA ASP A 67 7.21 -4.16 6.62
C ASP A 67 6.02 -4.32 5.67
N ASN A 68 6.03 -5.30 4.76
CA ASN A 68 4.94 -5.52 3.82
C ASN A 68 3.62 -5.85 4.53
N MET A 69 3.63 -6.60 5.63
CA MET A 69 2.40 -6.99 6.31
C MET A 69 1.68 -5.83 7.00
N ALA A 70 2.41 -4.78 7.41
CA ALA A 70 1.79 -3.56 7.90
C ALA A 70 0.97 -2.86 6.80
N PHE A 71 1.49 -2.83 5.57
CA PHE A 71 0.77 -2.30 4.41
C PHE A 71 -0.37 -3.22 3.95
N ILE A 72 -0.11 -4.52 3.80
CA ILE A 72 -1.11 -5.50 3.36
C ILE A 72 -2.32 -5.50 4.32
N THR A 73 -2.08 -5.39 5.63
CA THR A 73 -3.17 -5.34 6.62
C THR A 73 -4.11 -4.15 6.36
N THR A 74 -3.60 -2.96 6.04
CA THR A 74 -4.46 -1.81 5.76
C THR A 74 -5.22 -1.96 4.45
N VAL A 75 -4.61 -2.58 3.44
CA VAL A 75 -5.29 -2.93 2.18
C VAL A 75 -6.43 -3.92 2.47
N VAL A 76 -6.17 -5.04 3.15
CA VAL A 76 -7.19 -6.03 3.50
C VAL A 76 -8.38 -5.40 4.23
N ASN A 77 -8.12 -4.51 5.20
CA ASN A 77 -9.18 -3.80 5.92
C ASN A 77 -10.06 -2.96 4.99
N SER A 78 -9.47 -2.31 3.97
CA SER A 78 -10.23 -1.54 2.98
C SER A 78 -11.05 -2.40 2.01
N PHE A 79 -10.69 -3.69 1.87
CA PHE A 79 -11.48 -4.70 1.15
C PHE A 79 -12.53 -5.36 2.06
N GLY A 80 -12.68 -4.90 3.30
CA GLY A 80 -13.65 -5.43 4.27
C GLY A 80 -13.18 -6.69 4.99
N GLY A 81 -11.91 -7.08 4.84
CA GLY A 81 -11.31 -8.18 5.58
C GLY A 81 -10.80 -7.77 6.96
N ALA A 82 -10.44 -8.76 7.76
CA ALA A 82 -9.77 -8.60 9.04
C ALA A 82 -8.83 -9.78 9.26
N TRP A 83 -7.95 -9.72 10.26
CA TRP A 83 -7.10 -10.87 10.63
C TRP A 83 -7.88 -11.98 11.33
N PHE A 84 -8.84 -11.60 12.17
CA PHE A 84 -9.65 -12.51 12.98
C PHE A 84 -11.11 -12.06 12.99
N ASP A 85 -12.02 -13.02 13.10
CA ASP A 85 -13.44 -12.77 13.36
C ASP A 85 -13.72 -12.46 14.86
N ALA A 86 -14.99 -12.22 15.19
CA ALA A 86 -15.42 -11.92 16.56
C ALA A 86 -15.17 -13.07 17.57
N ASP A 87 -15.00 -14.30 17.08
CA ASP A 87 -14.73 -15.50 17.87
C ASP A 87 -13.24 -15.86 17.86
N MET A 88 -12.37 -14.93 17.44
CA MET A 88 -10.92 -15.10 17.34
C MET A 88 -10.47 -16.18 16.34
N ARG A 89 -11.31 -16.52 15.36
CA ARG A 89 -10.90 -17.43 14.28
C ARG A 89 -10.15 -16.65 13.20
N PRO A 90 -9.02 -17.16 12.69
CA PRO A 90 -8.33 -16.54 11.57
C PRO A 90 -9.24 -16.47 10.34
N THR A 91 -9.14 -15.38 9.58
CA THR A 91 -9.94 -15.14 8.37
C THR A 91 -9.09 -14.96 7.12
N ILE A 92 -7.82 -15.39 7.17
CA ILE A 92 -6.81 -15.21 6.10
C ILE A 92 -7.16 -15.92 4.78
N ASP A 93 -8.08 -16.88 4.83
CA ASP A 93 -8.57 -17.69 3.71
C ASP A 93 -9.91 -17.19 3.13
N THR A 94 -10.36 -15.99 3.55
CA THR A 94 -11.60 -15.38 3.04
C THR A 94 -11.39 -14.68 1.70
N ALA A 95 -12.47 -14.51 0.93
CA ALA A 95 -12.45 -13.80 -0.36
C ALA A 95 -11.86 -12.38 -0.27
N ALA A 96 -12.12 -11.66 0.84
CA ALA A 96 -11.56 -10.33 1.04
C ALA A 96 -10.03 -10.33 1.13
N TRP A 97 -9.45 -11.36 1.76
CA TRP A 97 -7.99 -11.54 1.78
C TRP A 97 -7.45 -11.89 0.41
N GLU A 98 -8.09 -12.83 -0.29
CA GLU A 98 -7.69 -13.23 -1.63
C GLU A 98 -7.71 -12.04 -2.61
N GLU A 99 -8.78 -11.27 -2.63
CA GLU A 99 -8.91 -10.07 -3.47
C GLU A 99 -7.85 -9.01 -3.15
N ALA A 100 -7.62 -8.73 -1.86
CA ALA A 100 -6.64 -7.74 -1.44
C ALA A 100 -5.20 -8.15 -1.78
N ILE A 101 -4.85 -9.42 -1.58
CA ILE A 101 -3.53 -9.95 -1.93
C ILE A 101 -3.32 -9.95 -3.43
N ASN A 102 -4.32 -10.39 -4.21
CA ASN A 102 -4.25 -10.35 -5.67
C ASN A 102 -4.13 -8.92 -6.18
N PHE A 103 -4.89 -7.96 -5.61
CA PHE A 103 -4.74 -6.55 -5.93
C PHE A 103 -3.31 -6.04 -5.68
N TYR A 104 -2.74 -6.36 -4.50
CA TYR A 104 -1.39 -5.96 -4.12
C TYR A 104 -0.33 -6.54 -5.06
N VAL A 105 -0.39 -7.85 -5.32
CA VAL A 105 0.54 -8.56 -6.22
C VAL A 105 0.43 -8.02 -7.64
N ASP A 106 -0.79 -7.79 -8.14
CA ASP A 106 -1.01 -7.22 -9.47
C ASP A 106 -0.43 -5.80 -9.59
N LEU A 107 -0.69 -4.95 -8.60
CA LEU A 107 -0.25 -3.55 -8.63
C LEU A 107 1.28 -3.47 -8.60
N LEU A 108 1.91 -4.21 -7.69
CA LEU A 108 3.36 -4.20 -7.53
C LEU A 108 4.06 -4.94 -8.67
N GLY A 109 3.48 -6.03 -9.17
CA GLY A 109 4.04 -6.83 -10.26
C GLY A 109 3.99 -6.12 -11.62
N ASN A 110 2.92 -5.38 -11.91
CA ASN A 110 2.76 -4.70 -13.20
C ASN A 110 3.29 -3.27 -13.23
N TYR A 111 3.31 -2.57 -12.09
CA TYR A 111 3.63 -1.14 -12.05
C TYR A 111 4.71 -0.78 -11.02
N GLY A 112 5.25 -1.78 -10.32
CA GLY A 112 6.34 -1.62 -9.36
C GLY A 112 7.73 -1.67 -9.99
N PRO A 113 8.75 -1.10 -9.31
CA PRO A 113 10.13 -1.26 -9.72
C PRO A 113 10.62 -2.71 -9.55
N PRO A 114 11.61 -3.14 -10.36
CA PRO A 114 12.26 -4.43 -10.16
C PRO A 114 12.89 -4.51 -8.76
N GLY A 115 12.84 -5.69 -8.14
CA GLY A 115 13.37 -5.91 -6.79
C GLY A 115 12.49 -5.34 -5.67
N SER A 116 11.21 -5.06 -5.93
CA SER A 116 10.28 -4.52 -4.94
C SER A 116 10.17 -5.35 -3.66
N GLU A 117 10.41 -6.66 -3.73
CA GLU A 117 10.47 -7.59 -2.58
C GLU A 117 11.61 -7.27 -1.59
N GLY A 118 12.58 -6.45 -1.97
CA GLY A 118 13.64 -5.96 -1.10
C GLY A 118 13.32 -4.65 -0.38
N ASN A 119 12.27 -3.93 -0.80
CA ASN A 119 12.04 -2.54 -0.42
C ASN A 119 11.16 -2.41 0.83
N SER A 120 11.68 -1.70 1.85
CA SER A 120 10.96 -1.28 3.05
C SER A 120 10.66 0.23 2.98
N PHE A 121 10.22 0.83 4.09
CA PHE A 121 9.79 2.22 4.14
C PHE A 121 10.81 3.22 3.60
N ASN A 122 12.09 3.09 3.98
CA ASN A 122 13.12 4.06 3.59
C ASN A 122 13.37 4.02 2.08
N GLU A 123 13.42 2.83 1.49
CA GLU A 123 13.62 2.67 0.05
C GLU A 123 12.45 3.25 -0.74
N ILE A 124 11.21 3.00 -0.29
CA ILE A 124 9.99 3.51 -0.94
C ILE A 124 9.85 5.03 -0.80
N LEU A 125 10.27 5.62 0.32
CA LEU A 125 10.23 7.08 0.47
C LEU A 125 11.17 7.79 -0.50
N CYS A 126 12.36 7.23 -0.74
CA CYS A 126 13.33 7.78 -1.69
C CYS A 126 12.85 7.70 -3.16
N SER A 127 12.03 6.70 -3.52
CA SER A 127 11.55 6.52 -4.90
C SER A 127 10.42 7.47 -5.32
N ILE A 128 9.92 8.31 -4.40
CA ILE A 128 8.86 9.30 -4.71
C ILE A 128 9.43 10.58 -5.37
N GLN A 129 10.76 10.76 -5.33
CA GLN A 129 11.47 11.95 -5.84
C GLN A 129 11.41 12.11 -7.36
#